data_AF-A0A7C4TUK6-F1
#
_entry.id   AF-A0A7C4TUK6-F1
#
_cell.length_a   1.000
_cell.length_b   1.000
_cell.length_c   1.000
_cell.angle_alpha   90.00
_cell.angle_beta   90.00
_cell.angle_gamma   90.00
#
_symmetry.space_group_name_H-M   'P 1'
#
loop_
_entity.id
_entity.type
_entity.pdbx_description
1 polymer ?
#
loop_
_entity_poly.entity_id
_entity_poly.type
_entity_poly.pdbx_seq_one_letter_code
_entity_poly.pdbx_strand_id
1 'polypeptide(L)'
;MMVLRFSFMIGELAALGAALCWTFSAVFCKRALTSTKPIPANTVRCLGTSLILVAVLALAGRIEVLAELPEYAVFLACASGVVGLGLGDTLYMLSLKSL
;
A
#
# COMPACT_ATOMS: atom_id res chain seq x y z
N MET A 1 30.74 -12.35 1.84
CA MET A 1 30.55 -11.36 2.92
C MET A 1 30.20 -9.95 2.40
N MET A 2 30.83 -9.44 1.32
CA MET A 2 30.55 -8.10 0.78
C MET A 2 29.16 -7.94 0.13
N VAL A 3 28.63 -8.97 -0.54
CA VAL A 3 27.29 -8.95 -1.18
C VAL A 3 26.16 -8.84 -0.16
N LEU A 4 26.26 -9.57 0.97
CA LEU A 4 25.27 -9.51 2.06
C LEU A 4 25.16 -8.10 2.69
N ARG A 5 26.29 -7.38 2.74
CA ARG A 5 26.38 -6.04 3.34
C ARG A 5 25.74 -4.97 2.47
N PHE A 6 25.74 -5.15 1.14
CA PHE A 6 25.09 -4.24 0.19
C PHE A 6 23.55 -4.39 0.25
N SER A 7 23.05 -5.61 0.35
CA SER A 7 21.61 -5.88 0.54
C SER A 7 21.09 -5.35 1.88
N PHE A 8 21.91 -5.39 2.94
CA PHE A 8 21.58 -4.82 4.24
C PHE A 8 21.32 -3.30 4.15
N MET A 9 22.23 -2.57 3.50
CA MET A 9 22.15 -1.12 3.37
C MET A 9 20.93 -0.64 2.54
N ILE A 10 20.52 -1.41 1.52
CA ILE A 10 19.32 -1.12 0.72
C ILE A 10 18.06 -1.31 1.57
N GLY A 11 18.00 -2.36 2.39
CA GLY A 11 16.87 -2.62 3.28
C GLY A 11 16.69 -1.53 4.34
N GLU A 12 17.79 -1.08 4.96
CA GLU A 12 17.78 0.02 5.94
C GLU A 12 17.25 1.32 5.33
N LEU A 13 17.77 1.68 4.14
CA LEU A 13 17.35 2.90 3.45
C LEU A 13 15.88 2.81 3.00
N ALA A 14 15.44 1.64 2.53
CA ALA A 14 14.05 1.39 2.17
C ALA A 14 13.11 1.50 3.37
N ALA A 15 13.53 1.01 4.55
CA ALA A 15 12.76 1.13 5.78
C ALA A 15 12.62 2.60 6.24
N LEU A 16 13.70 3.39 6.20
CA LEU A 16 13.65 4.82 6.49
C LEU A 16 12.76 5.57 5.49
N GLY A 17 12.89 5.27 4.20
CA GLY A 17 12.04 5.84 3.16
C GLY A 17 10.56 5.49 3.36
N ALA A 18 10.25 4.25 3.72
CA ALA A 18 8.90 3.80 4.03
C ALA A 18 8.33 4.54 5.25
N ALA A 19 9.11 4.72 6.31
CA ALA A 19 8.68 5.44 7.51
C ALA A 19 8.35 6.92 7.21
N LEU A 20 9.18 7.59 6.41
CA LEU A 20 8.90 8.95 5.96
C LEU A 20 7.64 9.01 5.10
N CYS A 21 7.51 8.10 4.13
CA CYS A 21 6.34 8.03 3.26
C CYS A 21 5.04 7.83 4.04
N TRP A 22 5.05 6.92 5.03
CA TRP A 22 3.92 6.68 5.93
C TRP A 22 3.55 7.91 6.75
N THR A 23 4.55 8.63 7.28
CA THR A 23 4.33 9.85 8.06
C THR A 23 3.66 10.94 7.22
N PHE A 24 4.17 11.21 6.01
CA PHE A 24 3.55 12.17 5.10
C PHE A 24 2.14 11.74 4.69
N SER A 25 1.93 10.45 4.39
CA SER A 25 0.62 9.90 4.04
C SER A 25 -0.41 10.12 5.15
N ALA A 26 -0.04 9.93 6.42
CA ALA A 26 -0.91 10.19 7.57
C ALA A 26 -1.34 11.66 7.64
N VAL A 27 -0.40 12.60 7.46
CA VAL A 27 -0.68 14.05 7.49
C VAL A 27 -1.61 14.45 6.34
N PHE A 28 -1.37 13.94 5.13
CA PHE A 28 -2.24 14.21 3.98
C PHE A 28 -3.62 13.59 4.15
N CYS A 29 -3.72 12.35 4.64
CA CYS A 29 -5.00 11.70 4.93
C CYS A 29 -5.79 12.49 5.98
N LYS A 30 -5.15 12.96 7.06
CA LYS A 30 -5.81 13.79 8.07
C LYS A 30 -6.41 15.06 7.44
N ARG A 31 -5.66 15.75 6.59
CA ARG A 31 -6.17 16.92 5.86
C ARG A 31 -7.28 16.58 4.87
N ALA A 32 -7.22 15.45 4.17
CA ALA A 32 -8.27 15.06 3.22
C ALA A 32 -9.59 14.68 3.93
N LEU A 33 -9.49 14.13 5.15
CA LEU A 33 -10.62 13.71 5.98
C LEU A 33 -11.39 14.87 6.64
N THR A 34 -10.88 16.10 6.62
CA THR A 34 -11.64 17.26 7.11
C THR A 34 -12.84 17.58 6.23
N SER A 35 -12.74 17.31 4.92
CA SER A 35 -13.80 17.56 3.93
C SER A 35 -14.48 16.28 3.41
N THR A 36 -13.98 15.09 3.77
CA THR A 36 -14.40 13.82 3.16
C THR A 36 -14.64 12.73 4.21
N LYS A 37 -15.59 11.82 3.94
CA LYS A 37 -15.83 10.64 4.80
C LYS A 37 -14.69 9.60 4.66
N PRO A 38 -14.39 8.81 5.70
CA PRO A 38 -13.30 7.81 5.67
C PRO A 38 -13.39 6.78 4.54
N ILE A 39 -14.58 6.25 4.26
CA ILE A 39 -14.80 5.19 3.27
C ILE A 39 -14.45 5.64 1.83
N PRO A 40 -14.99 6.76 1.30
CA PRO A 40 -14.62 7.23 -0.04
C PRO A 40 -13.15 7.65 -0.13
N ALA A 41 -12.57 8.21 0.95
CA ALA A 41 -11.13 8.52 0.99
C ALA A 41 -10.27 7.25 0.85
N ASN A 42 -10.63 6.17 1.56
CA ASN A 42 -9.94 4.88 1.43
C ASN A 42 -10.10 4.26 0.04
N THR A 43 -11.29 4.40 -0.55
CA THR A 43 -11.57 3.88 -1.90
C THR A 43 -10.67 4.53 -2.94
N VAL A 44 -10.58 5.87 -2.94
CA VAL A 44 -9.69 6.62 -3.85
C VAL A 44 -8.23 6.24 -3.63
N ARG A 45 -7.79 6.09 -2.38
CA ARG A 45 -6.43 5.66 -2.06
C ARG A 45 -6.14 4.27 -2.64
N CYS A 46 -7.02 3.29 -2.43
CA CYS A 46 -6.86 1.93 -2.94
C CYS A 46 -6.85 1.87 -4.48
N LEU A 47 -7.74 2.64 -5.13
CA LEU A 47 -7.77 2.74 -6.60
C LEU A 47 -6.50 3.39 -7.15
N GLY A 48 -6.01 4.45 -6.51
CA GLY A 48 -4.74 5.07 -6.89
C GLY A 48 -3.57 4.11 -6.74
N THR A 49 -3.49 3.40 -5.60
CA THR A 49 -2.45 2.40 -5.36
C THR A 49 -2.51 1.26 -6.36
N SER A 50 -3.70 0.72 -6.69
CA SER A 50 -3.82 -0.37 -7.66
C SER A 50 -3.37 0.06 -9.06
N LEU A 51 -3.78 1.24 -9.52
CA LEU A 51 -3.34 1.79 -10.80
C LEU A 51 -1.82 1.98 -10.86
N ILE A 52 -1.22 2.53 -9.81
CA ILE A 52 0.24 2.72 -9.74
C ILE A 52 0.96 1.37 -9.75
N LEU A 53 0.50 0.39 -8.97
CA LEU A 53 1.13 -0.94 -8.92
C LEU A 53 1.04 -1.66 -10.27
N VAL A 54 -0.11 -1.60 -10.95
CA VAL A 54 -0.27 -2.16 -12.29
C VAL A 54 0.65 -1.44 -13.30
N ALA A 55 0.73 -0.11 -13.24
CA ALA A 55 1.62 0.66 -14.10
C ALA A 55 3.10 0.32 -13.86
N VAL A 56 3.53 0.20 -12.60
CA VAL A 56 4.88 -0.23 -12.24
C VAL A 56 5.17 -1.64 -12.77
N LEU A 57 4.21 -2.56 -12.65
CA LEU A 57 4.36 -3.91 -13.17
C LEU A 57 4.43 -3.94 -14.71
N ALA A 58 3.69 -3.06 -15.37
CA ALA A 58 3.75 -2.86 -16.82
C ALA A 58 5.12 -2.36 -17.27
N LEU A 59 5.63 -1.32 -16.61
CA LEU A 59 6.95 -0.75 -16.88
C LEU A 59 8.08 -1.73 -16.59
N ALA A 60 7.89 -2.64 -15.63
CA ALA A 60 8.83 -3.72 -15.33
C ALA A 60 8.78 -4.89 -16.34
N GLY A 61 7.81 -4.89 -17.27
CA GLY A 61 7.63 -5.98 -18.24
C GLY A 61 7.28 -7.31 -17.59
N ARG A 62 6.48 -7.27 -16.50
CA ARG A 62 6.12 -8.45 -15.69
C ARG A 62 4.60 -8.66 -15.58
N ILE A 63 3.83 -8.13 -16.52
CA ILE A 63 2.36 -8.25 -16.53
C ILE A 63 1.90 -9.71 -16.64
N GLU A 64 2.68 -10.55 -17.33
CA GLU A 64 2.37 -11.97 -17.54
C GLU A 64 2.25 -12.75 -16.22
N VAL A 65 2.93 -12.30 -15.16
CA VAL A 65 2.86 -12.88 -13.82
C VAL A 65 1.43 -12.87 -13.26
N LEU A 66 0.58 -11.91 -13.62
CA LEU A 66 -0.83 -11.89 -13.20
C LEU A 66 -1.63 -13.06 -13.77
N ALA A 67 -1.28 -13.53 -14.98
CA ALA A 67 -1.96 -14.63 -15.63
C ALA A 67 -1.49 -16.00 -15.10
N GLU A 68 -0.26 -16.07 -14.59
CA GLU A 68 0.34 -17.28 -14.04
C GLU A 68 0.06 -17.48 -12.54
N LEU A 69 -0.68 -16.56 -11.90
CA LEU A 69 -0.90 -16.60 -10.46
C LEU A 69 -1.79 -17.81 -10.07
N PRO A 70 -1.37 -18.63 -9.09
CA PRO A 70 -2.19 -19.73 -8.62
C PRO A 70 -3.46 -19.21 -7.93
N GLU A 71 -4.58 -19.88 -8.18
CA GLU A 71 -5.92 -19.51 -7.65
C GLU A 71 -5.93 -19.32 -6.13
N TYR A 72 -5.19 -20.14 -5.39
CA TYR A 72 -5.06 -20.04 -3.94
C TYR A 72 -4.38 -18.73 -3.50
N ALA A 73 -3.36 -18.27 -4.22
CA ALA A 73 -2.69 -17.01 -3.90
C ALA A 73 -3.62 -15.82 -4.16
N VAL A 74 -4.42 -15.87 -5.23
CA VAL A 74 -5.44 -14.85 -5.51
C VAL A 74 -6.47 -14.82 -4.38
N PHE A 75 -6.97 -15.98 -3.96
CA PHE A 75 -7.94 -16.06 -2.85
C PHE A 75 -7.38 -15.47 -1.55
N LEU A 76 -6.16 -15.86 -1.16
CA LEU A 76 -5.50 -15.29 0.02
C LEU A 76 -5.26 -13.79 -0.10
N ALA A 77 -4.86 -13.30 -1.28
CA ALA A 77 -4.64 -11.89 -1.52
C ALA A 77 -5.96 -11.10 -1.40
N CYS A 78 -7.06 -11.63 -1.94
CA CYS A 78 -8.39 -11.04 -1.76
C CYS A 78 -8.81 -11.02 -0.30
N ALA A 79 -8.66 -12.14 0.43
CA ALA A 79 -8.99 -12.22 1.85
C ALA A 79 -8.17 -11.23 2.68
N SER A 80 -6.86 -11.18 2.44
CA SER A 80 -5.95 -10.21 3.06
C SER A 80 -6.33 -8.77 2.71
N GLY A 81 -6.72 -8.50 1.46
CA GLY A 81 -7.19 -7.19 1.01
C GLY A 81 -8.44 -6.74 1.75
N VAL A 82 -9.42 -7.62 1.95
CA VAL A 82 -10.64 -7.29 2.71
C VAL A 82 -10.31 -6.93 4.16
N VAL A 83 -9.44 -7.71 4.81
CA VAL A 83 -9.07 -7.50 6.21
C VAL A 83 -8.16 -6.28 6.37
N GLY A 84 -7.12 -6.15 5.58
CA GLY A 84 -6.14 -5.07 5.66
C GLY A 84 -6.65 -3.77 5.03
N LEU A 85 -6.94 -3.80 3.73
CA LEU A 85 -7.34 -2.61 2.97
C LEU A 85 -8.78 -2.19 3.22
N GLY A 86 -9.67 -3.15 3.51
CA GLY A 86 -11.06 -2.86 3.87
C GLY A 86 -11.16 -2.44 5.33
N LEU A 87 -11.03 -3.38 6.26
CA LEU A 87 -11.24 -3.13 7.69
C LEU A 87 -10.11 -2.29 8.31
N GLY A 88 -8.86 -2.72 8.12
CA GLY A 88 -7.69 -2.08 8.74
C GLY A 88 -7.56 -0.61 8.37
N ASP A 89 -7.55 -0.31 7.08
CA ASP A 89 -7.40 1.07 6.61
C ASP A 89 -8.61 1.96 6.92
N THR A 90 -9.82 1.40 6.95
CA THR A 90 -10.99 2.17 7.39
C THR A 90 -10.86 2.54 8.88
N LEU A 91 -10.43 1.60 9.72
CA LEU A 91 -10.14 1.86 11.15
C LEU A 91 -9.02 2.89 11.32
N TYR A 92 -7.96 2.81 10.51
CA TYR A 92 -6.89 3.80 10.49
C TYR A 92 -7.40 5.22 10.16
N MET A 93 -8.21 5.36 9.12
CA MET A 93 -8.79 6.65 8.74
C MET A 93 -9.80 7.17 9.78
N LEU A 94 -10.55 6.28 10.43
CA LEU A 94 -11.41 6.65 11.55
C LEU A 94 -10.60 7.19 12.73
N SER A 95 -9.49 6.53 13.08
CA SER A 95 -8.58 6.98 14.13
C SER A 95 -7.99 8.36 13.82
N LEU A 96 -7.57 8.59 12.57
CA LEU A 96 -7.03 9.89 12.14
C LEU A 96 -8.07 11.00 12.19
N LYS A 97 -9.33 10.69 11.87
CA LYS A 97 -10.43 11.67 11.91
C LYS A 97 -10.82 12.04 13.35
N SER A 98 -10.62 11.12 14.30
CA SER A 98 -10.89 11.36 15.72
C SER A 98 -9.81 12.17 16.44
N LEU A 99 -8.67 12.42 15.78
CA LEU A 99 -7.52 13.17 16.27
C LEU A 99 -7.52 14.62 15.79
#